data_AF-A0A2T7SP75-F1
#
_entry.id   AF-A0A2T7SP75-F1
#
_cell.length_a   1.000
_cell.length_b   1.000
_cell.length_c   1.000
_cell.angle_alpha   90.00
_cell.angle_beta   90.00
_cell.angle_gamma   90.00
#
_symmetry.space_group_name_H-M   'P 1'
#
loop_
_entity.id
_entity.type
_entity.pdbx_description
1 polymer ?
#
loop_
_entity_poly.entity_id
_entity_poly.type
_entity_poly.pdbx_seq_one_letter_code
_entity_poly.pdbx_strand_id
1 'polypeptide(L)'
;MNAETHQAALIVADRASSADDCRTLLEMLGLKPQSKRRRGGRPPVDHGHGDHRTYNKGCRCDDCREAQRLRGIKQRAGWAQDPSAADRAGHGKPSTYKNYKCRCEPCSKANSADVAAFRARRRQSAAMAETRGAA
;
A
#
# COMPACT_ATOMS: atom_id res chain seq x y z
N MET A 1 -32.50 11.18 1.12
CA MET A 1 -33.05 10.16 0.20
C MET A 1 -34.18 9.51 0.97
N ASN A 2 -35.40 9.63 0.49
CA ASN A 2 -36.60 9.20 1.22
C ASN A 2 -36.80 7.70 0.96
N ALA A 3 -37.51 6.99 1.83
CA ALA A 3 -37.66 5.54 1.73
C ALA A 3 -38.26 5.10 0.37
N GLU A 4 -39.19 5.89 -0.17
CA GLU A 4 -39.82 5.65 -1.47
C GLU A 4 -38.85 5.80 -2.65
N THR A 5 -37.94 6.77 -2.61
CA THR A 5 -36.95 6.95 -3.67
C THR A 5 -35.87 5.86 -3.65
N HIS A 6 -35.59 5.30 -2.47
CA HIS A 6 -34.72 4.14 -2.32
C HIS A 6 -35.38 2.86 -2.87
N GLN A 7 -36.65 2.62 -2.56
CA GLN A 7 -37.40 1.47 -3.07
C GLN A 7 -37.52 1.50 -4.60
N ALA A 8 -37.82 2.66 -5.19
CA ALA A 8 -37.86 2.83 -6.64
C ALA A 8 -36.49 2.54 -7.29
N ALA A 9 -35.39 2.99 -6.69
CA ALA A 9 -34.04 2.71 -7.19
C ALA A 9 -33.68 1.21 -7.13
N LEU A 10 -34.14 0.48 -6.10
CA LEU A 10 -33.93 -0.96 -6.00
C LEU A 10 -34.72 -1.74 -7.08
N ILE A 11 -35.96 -1.33 -7.36
CA ILE A 11 -36.77 -1.94 -8.42
C ILE A 11 -36.13 -1.73 -9.80
N VAL A 12 -35.56 -0.54 -10.05
CA VAL A 12 -34.83 -0.27 -11.29
C VAL A 12 -33.56 -1.14 -11.39
N ALA A 13 -32.80 -1.28 -10.30
CA ALA A 13 -31.59 -2.10 -10.29
C ALA A 13 -31.88 -3.59 -10.53
N ASP A 14 -33.02 -4.11 -10.06
CA ASP A 14 -33.46 -5.49 -10.29
C ASP A 14 -33.87 -5.78 -11.73
N ARG A 15 -34.46 -4.78 -12.40
CA ARG A 15 -35.01 -4.92 -13.77
C ARG A 15 -34.05 -4.51 -14.87
N ALA A 16 -33.00 -3.75 -14.55
CA ALA A 16 -32.04 -3.30 -15.53
C ALA A 16 -31.19 -4.47 -16.04
N SER A 17 -31.08 -4.57 -17.36
CA SER A 17 -30.30 -5.60 -18.04
C SER A 17 -28.79 -5.33 -18.03
N SER A 18 -28.40 -4.09 -17.73
CA SER A 18 -27.00 -3.65 -17.65
C SER A 18 -26.83 -2.43 -16.75
N ALA A 19 -25.58 -2.09 -16.46
CA ALA A 19 -25.26 -0.90 -15.68
C ALA A 19 -25.60 0.41 -16.41
N ASP A 20 -25.55 0.44 -17.74
CA ASP A 20 -25.96 1.60 -18.56
C ASP A 20 -27.49 1.76 -18.57
N ASP A 21 -28.20 0.65 -18.75
CA ASP A 21 -29.67 0.60 -18.70
C ASP A 21 -30.20 1.09 -17.34
N CYS A 22 -29.56 0.64 -16.24
CA CYS A 22 -29.87 1.12 -14.89
C CYS A 22 -29.67 2.63 -14.75
N ARG A 23 -28.58 3.19 -15.32
CA ARG A 23 -28.31 4.64 -15.31
C ARG A 23 -29.40 5.41 -16.07
N THR A 24 -29.77 4.95 -17.26
CA THR A 24 -30.82 5.57 -18.09
C THR A 24 -32.17 5.55 -17.40
N LEU A 25 -32.58 4.42 -16.82
CA LEU A 25 -33.85 4.30 -16.10
C LEU A 25 -33.90 5.18 -14.84
N LEU A 26 -32.80 5.26 -14.09
CA LEU A 26 -32.70 6.16 -12.93
C LEU A 26 -32.77 7.64 -13.34
N GLU A 27 -32.17 8.02 -14.48
CA GLU A 27 -32.26 9.37 -15.02
C GLU A 27 -33.67 9.73 -15.48
N MET A 28 -34.37 8.82 -16.18
CA MET A 28 -35.75 9.01 -16.62
C MET A 28 -36.72 9.23 -15.44
N LEU A 29 -36.45 8.58 -14.30
CA LEU A 29 -37.23 8.74 -13.07
C LEU A 29 -36.78 9.93 -12.21
N GLY A 30 -35.77 10.69 -12.64
CA GLY A 30 -35.20 11.79 -11.85
C GLY A 30 -34.46 11.34 -10.59
N LEU A 31 -34.20 10.04 -10.44
CA LEU A 31 -33.54 9.42 -9.30
C LEU A 31 -32.02 9.44 -9.50
N LYS A 32 -31.42 10.63 -9.58
CA LYS A 32 -29.96 10.75 -9.69
C LYS A 32 -29.30 10.16 -8.43
N PRO A 33 -28.44 9.12 -8.54
CA PRO A 33 -27.72 8.62 -7.40
C PRO A 33 -26.85 9.75 -6.85
N GLN A 34 -27.07 10.11 -5.58
CA GLN A 34 -26.25 11.10 -4.90
C GLN A 34 -24.81 10.60 -4.95
N SER A 35 -23.93 11.29 -5.66
CA SER A 35 -22.51 10.97 -5.63
C SER A 35 -22.07 10.97 -4.16
N LYS A 36 -21.32 9.94 -3.73
CA LYS A 36 -20.83 9.89 -2.34
C LYS A 36 -20.08 11.19 -2.10
N ARG A 37 -20.65 12.12 -1.31
CA ARG A 37 -19.94 13.32 -0.88
C ARG A 37 -18.66 12.83 -0.23
N ARG A 38 -17.51 13.07 -0.87
CA ARG A 38 -16.22 12.86 -0.20
C ARG A 38 -16.31 13.68 1.08
N ARG A 39 -16.11 13.06 2.25
CA ARG A 39 -15.99 13.82 3.51
C ARG A 39 -14.99 14.94 3.23
N GLY A 40 -15.38 16.19 3.50
CA GLY A 40 -14.51 17.34 3.27
C GLY A 40 -13.15 17.04 3.88
N GLY A 41 -12.15 16.86 3.03
CA GLY A 41 -10.78 16.64 3.50
C GLY A 41 -10.28 17.91 4.17
N ARG A 42 -9.37 17.78 5.15
CA ARG A 42 -8.57 18.91 5.61
C ARG A 42 -7.95 19.60 4.36
N PRO A 43 -7.93 20.94 4.28
CA PRO A 43 -7.30 21.63 3.17
C PRO A 43 -5.89 21.06 2.94
N PRO A 44 -5.43 20.91 1.69
CA PRO A 44 -4.09 20.46 1.42
C PRO A 44 -3.12 21.46 2.05
N VAL A 45 -2.52 21.07 3.18
CA VAL A 45 -1.44 21.85 3.78
C VAL A 45 -0.21 21.58 2.92
N ASP A 46 0.39 22.65 2.40
CA ASP A 46 1.74 22.57 1.89
C ASP A 46 2.66 22.35 3.09
N HIS A 47 3.44 21.27 3.04
CA HIS A 47 4.39 20.94 4.10
C HIS A 47 5.80 21.43 3.75
N GLY A 48 5.98 22.12 2.63
CA GLY A 48 7.27 22.51 2.10
C GLY A 48 8.10 21.31 1.64
N HIS A 49 9.28 21.58 1.08
CA HIS A 49 10.30 20.56 0.85
C HIS A 49 10.95 20.14 2.18
N GLY A 50 11.53 18.94 2.23
CA GLY A 50 12.12 18.41 3.47
C GLY A 50 11.12 17.74 4.43
N ASP A 51 9.87 17.50 4.03
CA ASP A 51 8.93 16.66 4.78
C ASP A 51 8.62 15.37 4.00
N HIS A 52 8.59 14.24 4.71
CA HIS A 52 8.19 12.94 4.18
C HIS A 52 6.78 12.93 3.53
N ARG A 53 5.87 13.79 3.98
CA ARG A 53 4.53 13.93 3.40
C ARG A 53 4.60 14.53 2.00
N THR A 54 5.53 15.44 1.75
CA THR A 54 5.79 16.01 0.43
C THR A 54 6.47 14.99 -0.48
N TYR A 55 7.36 14.16 0.07
CA TYR A 55 7.90 12.99 -0.64
C TYR A 55 6.80 12.03 -1.10
N ASN A 56 5.84 11.71 -0.22
CA ASN A 56 4.71 10.83 -0.54
C ASN A 56 3.75 11.44 -1.58
N LYS A 57 3.69 12.77 -1.70
CA LYS A 57 2.94 13.48 -2.75
C LYS A 57 3.68 13.54 -4.10
N GLY A 58 4.92 13.04 -4.16
CA GLY A 58 5.66 12.87 -5.42
C GLY A 58 6.96 13.66 -5.53
N CYS A 59 7.27 14.55 -4.59
CA CYS A 59 8.53 15.29 -4.62
C CYS A 59 9.73 14.35 -4.39
N ARG A 60 10.78 14.49 -5.20
CA ARG A 60 11.99 13.66 -5.13
C ARG A 60 13.28 14.47 -4.96
N CYS A 61 13.21 15.72 -4.49
CA CYS A 61 14.42 16.48 -4.13
C CYS A 61 15.16 15.81 -2.97
N ASP A 62 16.42 16.19 -2.77
CA ASP A 62 17.30 15.54 -1.79
C ASP A 62 16.79 15.72 -0.36
N ASP A 63 16.29 16.91 0.01
CA ASP A 63 15.71 17.16 1.32
C ASP A 63 14.53 16.23 1.61
N CYS A 64 13.64 16.02 0.63
CA CYS A 64 12.50 15.12 0.76
C CYS A 64 12.93 13.64 0.84
N ARG A 65 13.97 13.24 0.10
CA ARG A 65 14.55 11.89 0.18
C ARG A 65 15.16 11.65 1.56
N GLU A 66 15.90 12.61 2.08
CA GLU A 66 16.54 12.51 3.39
C GLU A 66 15.50 12.49 4.51
N ALA A 67 14.49 13.35 4.45
CA ALA A 67 13.37 13.33 5.41
C ALA A 67 12.68 11.95 5.45
N GLN A 68 12.42 11.35 4.29
CA GLN A 68 11.86 10.00 4.22
C GLN A 68 12.84 8.95 4.77
N ARG A 69 14.15 9.06 4.49
CA ARG A 69 15.19 8.16 5.02
C ARG A 69 15.21 8.21 6.55
N LEU A 70 15.28 9.41 7.13
CA LEU A 70 15.31 9.65 8.58
C LEU A 70 14.04 9.13 9.26
N ARG A 71 12.87 9.38 8.68
CA ARG A 71 11.60 8.80 9.16
C ARG A 71 11.67 7.28 9.23
N GLY A 72 12.17 6.63 8.17
CA GLY A 72 12.30 5.18 8.12
C GLY A 72 13.27 4.64 9.18
N ILE A 73 14.38 5.33 9.43
CA ILE A 73 15.33 4.99 10.50
C ILE A 73 14.65 5.07 11.88
N LYS A 74 13.99 6.21 12.18
CA LYS A 74 13.29 6.43 13.45
C LYS A 74 12.21 5.37 13.69
N GLN A 75 11.43 5.04 12.64
CA GLN A 75 10.38 4.03 12.74
C GLN A 75 10.95 2.65 13.07
N ARG A 76 12.00 2.19 12.36
CA ARG A 76 12.64 0.90 12.63
C ARG A 76 13.31 0.85 14.00
N ALA A 77 13.90 1.96 14.45
CA ALA A 77 14.47 2.06 15.79
C ALA A 77 13.39 1.88 16.85
N GLY A 78 12.22 2.51 16.68
CA GLY A 78 11.07 2.32 17.59
C GLY A 78 10.59 0.87 17.64
N TRP A 79 10.44 0.20 16.49
CA TRP A 79 10.04 -1.21 16.46
C TRP A 79 11.06 -2.16 17.07
N ALA A 80 12.35 -1.86 16.95
CA ALA A 80 13.40 -2.68 17.55
C ALA A 80 13.40 -2.64 19.08
N GLN A 81 12.88 -1.57 19.69
CA GLN A 81 12.80 -1.40 21.14
C GLN A 81 11.53 -2.00 21.76
N ASP A 82 10.53 -2.34 20.93
CA ASP A 82 9.25 -2.89 21.38
C ASP A 82 9.12 -4.36 20.92
N PRO A 83 9.35 -5.35 21.79
CA PRO A 83 9.20 -6.76 21.45
C PRO A 83 7.80 -7.10 20.91
N SER A 84 6.75 -6.44 21.41
CA SER A 84 5.37 -6.66 20.95
C SER A 84 5.12 -6.17 19.52
N ALA A 85 5.99 -5.32 18.98
CA ALA A 85 5.91 -4.89 17.59
C ALA A 85 6.13 -6.06 16.64
N ALA A 86 6.99 -7.03 17.00
CA ALA A 86 7.18 -8.25 16.22
C ALA A 86 5.93 -9.13 16.26
N ASP A 87 5.27 -9.25 17.42
CA ASP A 87 4.03 -10.01 17.57
C ASP A 87 2.91 -9.44 16.68
N ARG A 88 2.75 -8.11 16.70
CA ARG A 88 1.77 -7.40 15.84
C ARG A 88 2.07 -7.54 14.34
N ALA A 89 3.34 -7.59 13.95
CA ALA A 89 3.76 -7.75 12.55
C ALA A 89 3.63 -9.20 12.04
N GLY A 90 3.57 -10.16 12.97
CA GLY A 90 3.59 -11.59 12.71
C GLY A 90 5.00 -12.14 12.49
N HIS A 91 5.29 -13.26 13.14
CA HIS A 91 6.57 -13.99 13.06
C HIS A 91 6.70 -14.79 11.76
N GLY A 92 7.89 -15.36 11.53
CA GLY A 92 8.15 -16.24 10.38
C GLY A 92 8.39 -15.51 9.05
N LYS A 93 8.63 -14.19 9.09
CA LYS A 93 8.90 -13.38 7.89
C LYS A 93 10.31 -12.78 7.93
N PRO A 94 11.03 -12.69 6.79
CA PRO A 94 12.32 -12.01 6.75
C PRO A 94 12.24 -10.53 7.17
N SER A 95 11.10 -9.87 6.90
CA SER A 95 10.84 -8.49 7.31
C SER A 95 10.80 -8.35 8.83
N THR A 96 10.18 -9.29 9.54
CA THR A 96 10.11 -9.30 11.01
C THR A 96 11.51 -9.48 11.62
N TYR A 97 12.32 -10.36 11.05
CA TYR A 97 13.73 -10.50 11.45
C TYR A 97 14.55 -9.21 11.25
N LYS A 98 14.48 -8.59 10.07
CA LYS A 98 15.34 -7.45 9.71
C LYS A 98 14.91 -6.15 10.39
N ASN A 99 13.60 -5.86 10.38
CA ASN A 99 13.04 -4.57 10.81
C ASN A 99 12.68 -4.52 12.29
N TYR A 100 12.19 -5.63 12.85
CA TYR A 100 11.69 -5.71 14.23
C TYR A 100 12.67 -6.42 15.17
N LYS A 101 13.84 -6.83 14.66
CA LYS A 101 14.92 -7.49 15.42
C LYS A 101 14.52 -8.78 16.13
N CYS A 102 13.40 -9.39 15.76
CA CYS A 102 13.02 -10.70 16.26
C CYS A 102 14.04 -11.78 15.83
N ARG A 103 14.37 -12.69 16.74
CA ARG A 103 15.35 -13.78 16.54
C ARG A 103 14.80 -15.17 16.81
N CYS A 104 13.48 -15.31 16.97
CA CYS A 104 12.86 -16.62 17.16
C CYS A 104 13.15 -17.56 15.97
N GLU A 105 13.07 -18.87 16.20
CA GLU A 105 13.39 -19.89 15.20
C GLU A 105 12.65 -19.69 13.86
N PRO A 106 11.33 -19.43 13.82
CA PRO A 106 10.61 -19.18 12.58
C PRO A 106 11.15 -17.97 11.79
N CYS A 107 11.43 -16.86 12.48
CA CYS A 107 11.99 -15.65 11.87
C CYS A 107 13.40 -15.87 11.34
N SER A 108 14.23 -16.60 12.10
CA SER A 108 15.61 -16.94 11.73
C SER A 108 15.64 -17.85 10.51
N LYS A 109 14.80 -18.89 10.47
CA LYS A 109 14.66 -19.79 9.32
C LYS A 109 14.20 -19.05 8.06
N ALA A 110 13.19 -18.18 8.19
CA ALA A 110 12.70 -17.38 7.08
C ALA A 110 13.79 -16.44 6.51
N ASN A 111 14.55 -15.78 7.39
CA ASN A 111 15.66 -14.93 6.95
C ASN A 111 16.77 -15.73 6.24
N SER A 112 17.13 -16.90 6.77
CA SER A 112 18.13 -17.77 6.15
C SER A 112 17.70 -18.23 4.75
N ALA A 113 16.43 -18.62 4.59
CA ALA A 113 15.87 -18.98 3.29
C ALA A 113 15.89 -17.80 2.29
N ASP A 114 15.52 -16.60 2.73
CA ASP A 114 15.56 -15.39 1.90
C ASP A 114 17.00 -15.06 1.43
N VAL A 115 17.98 -15.15 2.34
CA VAL A 115 19.40 -14.93 2.02
C VAL A 115 19.91 -15.99 1.04
N ALA A 116 19.55 -17.26 1.22
CA ALA A 116 19.92 -18.32 0.31
C ALA A 116 19.34 -18.09 -1.10
N ALA A 117 18.05 -17.73 -1.19
CA ALA A 117 17.39 -17.40 -2.45
C ALA A 117 18.03 -16.18 -3.13
N PHE A 118 18.37 -15.13 -2.38
CA PHE A 118 19.06 -13.95 -2.90
C PHE A 118 20.44 -14.30 -3.48
N ARG A 119 21.23 -15.10 -2.75
CA ARG A 119 22.54 -15.57 -3.22
C ARG A 119 22.42 -16.44 -4.47
N ALA A 120 21.41 -17.31 -4.54
CA ALA A 120 21.14 -18.11 -5.74
C ALA A 120 20.83 -17.23 -6.96
N ARG A 121 19.93 -16.24 -6.81
CA ARG A 121 19.62 -15.27 -7.88
C ARG A 121 20.86 -14.50 -8.34
N ARG A 122 21.69 -14.01 -7.41
CA ARG A 122 22.93 -13.30 -7.76
C ARG A 122 23.90 -14.17 -8.54
N ARG A 123 24.06 -15.45 -8.18
CA ARG A 123 24.91 -16.39 -8.92
C ARG A 123 24.38 -16.65 -10.33
N GLN A 124 23.07 -16.84 -10.47
CA GLN A 124 22.44 -17.00 -11.78
C GLN A 124 22.64 -15.75 -12.65
N SER A 125 22.41 -14.55 -12.09
CA SER A 125 22.66 -13.29 -12.82
C SER A 125 24.12 -13.11 -13.23
N ALA A 126 25.07 -13.51 -12.39
CA ALA A 126 26.49 -13.47 -12.73
C ALA A 126 26.82 -14.42 -13.88
N ALA A 127 26.37 -15.68 -13.82
CA ALA A 127 26.55 -16.65 -14.90
C ALA A 127 25.90 -16.19 -16.22
N MET A 128 24.73 -15.57 -16.16
CA MET A 128 24.04 -15.01 -17.33
C MET A 128 24.74 -13.76 -17.90
N ALA A 129 25.44 -12.99 -17.05
CA ALA A 129 26.24 -11.85 -17.48
C ALA A 129 27.55 -12.30 -18.14
N GLU A 130 28.23 -13.30 -17.58
CA GLU A 130 29.43 -13.91 -18.14
C GLU A 130 29.15 -14.51 -19.53
N THR A 131 28.05 -15.24 -19.68
CA THR A 131 27.64 -15.81 -20.97
C THR A 131 27.24 -14.74 -22.01
N ARG A 132 26.66 -13.61 -21.59
CA ARG A 132 26.31 -12.49 -22.48
C ARG A 132 27.51 -11.61 -22.87
N GLY A 133 28.56 -11.57 -22.06
CA GLY A 133 29.79 -10.82 -22.36
C GLY A 133 30.84 -11.59 -23.15
N ALA A 134 30.65 -12.91 -23.33
CA ALA A 134 31.51 -13.78 -24.12
C ALA A 134 31.03 -13.98 -25.58
N ALA A 135 29.96 -13.29 -25.98
CA ALA A 135 29.41 -13.23 -27.33
C ALA A 135 29.64 -11.83 -27.93
#